data_AF-A0A6N8BH15-F1
#
_entry.id   AF-A0A6N8BH15-F1
#
_cell.length_a   1.000
_cell.length_b   1.000
_cell.length_c   1.000
_cell.angle_alpha   90.00
_cell.angle_beta   90.00
_cell.angle_gamma   90.00
#
_symmetry.space_group_name_H-M   'P 1'
#
loop_
_entity.id
_entity.type
_entity.pdbx_description
1 polymer ?
#
loop_
_entity_poly.entity_id
_entity_poly.type
_entity_poly.pdbx_seq_one_letter_code
_entity_poly.pdbx_strand_id
1 'polypeptide(L)'
;MRDSPFAYFDETAPGPINQARGKILNLSPRALVVLELLRASGAALTTSMLAWYLGCKKQAMQRNMYSLQRAGLAYLLDCFRDGHSVRVWLASTIPVPSTRESARLAALGLLYLRLRSEHEKLGWETLPGALARMVINKEHLVEPVRRGEKPNGKATLLVHPTMEEARQNTPGGKLYTADTVLLSGDADIMFR
;
A
#
# COMPACT_ATOMS: atom_id res chain seq x y z
N MET A 1 -7.30 16.15 -14.50
CA MET A 1 -7.68 15.07 -13.57
C MET A 1 -6.44 14.70 -12.76
N ARG A 2 -6.52 14.52 -11.44
CA ARG A 2 -5.33 14.17 -10.63
C ARG A 2 -5.02 12.69 -10.86
N ASP A 3 -3.80 12.37 -11.29
CA ASP A 3 -3.37 10.98 -11.50
C ASP A 3 -3.03 10.29 -10.16
N SER A 4 -3.02 8.96 -10.16
CA SER A 4 -2.62 8.17 -8.99
C SER A 4 -1.10 8.24 -8.77
N PRO A 5 -0.62 8.47 -7.55
CA PRO A 5 0.81 8.35 -7.23
C PRO A 5 1.35 6.92 -7.35
N PHE A 6 0.49 5.90 -7.53
CA PHE A 6 0.86 4.48 -7.61
C PHE A 6 0.63 3.89 -9.00
N ALA A 7 0.42 4.71 -10.03
CA ALA A 7 0.07 4.21 -11.37
C ALA A 7 1.13 3.24 -11.94
N TYR A 8 2.40 3.55 -11.70
CA TYR A 8 3.58 2.70 -11.85
C TYR A 8 4.75 3.42 -11.14
N PHE A 9 5.84 2.71 -10.93
CA PHE A 9 7.11 3.28 -10.53
C PHE A 9 8.16 2.93 -11.59
N ASP A 10 9.10 3.85 -11.83
CA ASP A 10 10.23 3.68 -12.75
C ASP A 10 11.38 2.95 -12.03
N GLU A 11 11.63 3.34 -10.79
CA GLU A 11 12.72 2.83 -9.97
C GLU A 11 12.27 2.69 -8.51
N THR A 12 12.89 1.77 -7.79
CA THR A 12 12.74 1.66 -6.35
C THR A 12 14.09 1.38 -5.71
N ALA A 13 14.45 2.20 -4.73
CA ALA A 13 15.69 2.08 -3.99
C ALA A 13 15.40 1.97 -2.49
N PRO A 14 16.23 1.24 -1.72
CA PRO A 14 16.22 1.35 -0.27
C PRO A 14 16.41 2.80 0.14
N GLY A 15 15.48 3.33 0.92
CA GLY A 15 15.61 4.68 1.46
C GLY A 15 16.79 4.78 2.43
N PRO A 16 17.25 6.01 2.73
CA PRO A 16 18.40 6.21 3.60
C PRO A 16 18.19 5.50 4.93
N ILE A 17 19.13 4.61 5.27
CA ILE A 17 19.15 3.96 6.58
C ILE A 17 19.66 5.00 7.56
N ASN A 18 18.75 5.61 8.30
CA ASN A 18 19.13 6.40 9.46
C ASN A 18 19.72 5.44 10.49
N GLN A 19 21.04 5.41 10.63
CA GLN A 19 21.73 4.48 11.50
C GLN A 19 21.31 4.69 12.95
N ALA A 20 20.76 3.64 13.57
CA ALA A 20 20.79 3.45 15.02
C ALA A 20 20.89 1.94 15.30
N ARG A 21 21.93 1.29 14.75
CA ARG A 21 22.22 -0.10 15.08
C ARG A 21 22.68 -0.15 16.54
N GLY A 22 21.88 -0.78 17.42
CA GLY A 22 22.32 -1.17 18.77
C GLY A 22 21.79 -0.35 19.96
N LYS A 23 20.80 0.54 19.81
CA LYS A 23 20.12 1.12 20.98
C LYS A 23 18.76 0.47 21.18
N ILE A 24 18.44 0.10 22.42
CA ILE A 24 17.06 -0.15 22.84
C ILE A 24 16.29 1.16 22.58
N LEU A 25 15.50 1.18 21.52
CA LEU A 25 14.66 2.31 21.21
C LEU A 25 13.36 2.13 21.98
N ASN A 26 13.10 3.05 22.93
CA ASN A 26 11.76 3.19 23.50
C ASN A 26 10.82 3.64 22.38
N LEU A 27 10.10 2.67 21.80
CA LEU A 27 9.09 2.94 20.79
C LEU A 27 7.87 3.54 21.46
N SER A 28 7.33 4.61 20.86
CA SER A 28 6.08 5.18 21.35
C SER A 28 4.93 4.18 21.13
N PRO A 29 3.85 4.24 21.93
CA PRO A 29 2.65 3.44 21.68
C PRO A 29 2.12 3.60 20.24
N ARG A 30 2.20 4.82 19.70
CA ARG A 30 1.82 5.09 18.30
C ARG A 30 2.73 4.41 17.29
N ALA A 31 4.04 4.31 17.55
CA ALA A 31 4.94 3.56 16.68
C ALA A 31 4.59 2.07 16.66
N LEU A 32 4.20 1.49 17.82
CA LEU A 32 3.75 0.11 17.90
C LEU A 32 2.46 -0.12 17.11
N VAL A 33 1.46 0.76 17.26
CA VAL A 33 0.22 0.72 16.45
C VAL A 33 0.53 0.75 14.95
N VAL A 34 1.46 1.61 14.54
CA VAL A 34 1.85 1.70 13.11
C VAL A 34 2.57 0.44 12.64
N LEU A 35 3.40 -0.17 13.47
CA LEU A 35 4.04 -1.46 13.15
C LEU A 35 3.01 -2.57 12.97
N GLU A 36 1.99 -2.62 13.83
CA GLU A 36 0.88 -3.55 13.70
C GLU A 36 0.09 -3.32 12.42
N LEU A 37 -0.16 -2.06 12.05
CA LEU A 37 -0.79 -1.70 10.78
C LEU A 37 0.04 -2.21 9.58
N LEU A 38 1.35 -1.97 9.57
CA LEU A 38 2.24 -2.42 8.49
C LEU A 38 2.31 -3.94 8.36
N ARG A 39 2.27 -4.66 9.49
CA ARG A 39 2.28 -6.12 9.49
C ARG A 39 0.95 -6.67 9.01
N ALA A 40 -0.15 -6.16 9.56
CA ALA A 40 -1.49 -6.60 9.22
C ALA A 40 -1.91 -6.21 7.80
N SER A 41 -1.33 -5.13 7.25
CA SER A 41 -1.59 -4.70 5.88
C SER A 41 -0.89 -5.55 4.85
N GLY A 42 0.09 -6.41 5.18
CA GLY A 42 0.82 -7.24 4.20
C GLY A 42 1.41 -6.49 2.99
N ALA A 43 1.45 -5.15 3.04
CA ALA A 43 1.55 -4.26 1.90
C ALA A 43 2.22 -2.93 2.29
N ALA A 44 2.49 -2.09 1.30
CA ALA A 44 3.26 -0.87 1.48
C ALA A 44 2.34 0.32 1.84
N LEU A 45 2.72 1.12 2.82
CA LEU A 45 1.95 2.27 3.27
C LEU A 45 2.79 3.55 3.18
N THR A 46 2.19 4.64 2.70
CA THR A 46 2.86 5.95 2.74
C THR A 46 2.69 6.61 4.11
N THR A 47 3.59 7.54 4.46
CA THR A 47 3.43 8.36 5.67
C THR A 47 2.10 9.13 5.67
N SER A 48 1.65 9.59 4.50
CA SER A 48 0.40 10.34 4.36
C SER A 48 -0.82 9.46 4.63
N MET A 49 -0.83 8.23 4.12
CA MET A 49 -1.90 7.26 4.40
C MET A 49 -2.03 6.96 5.88
N LEU A 50 -0.93 6.64 6.55
CA LEU A 50 -0.91 6.34 7.98
C LEU A 50 -1.32 7.55 8.81
N ALA A 51 -0.85 8.75 8.43
CA ALA A 51 -1.19 9.98 9.13
C ALA A 51 -2.69 10.29 9.02
N TRP A 52 -3.28 10.11 7.83
CA TRP A 52 -4.71 10.24 7.58
C TRP A 52 -5.51 9.22 8.39
N TYR A 53 -5.18 7.93 8.28
CA TYR A 53 -5.90 6.85 8.95
C TYR A 53 -5.89 6.99 10.48
N LEU A 54 -4.77 7.42 11.06
CA LEU A 54 -4.63 7.63 12.51
C LEU A 54 -5.00 9.05 12.97
N GLY A 55 -5.55 9.89 12.09
CA GLY A 55 -6.02 11.24 12.44
C GLY A 55 -4.93 12.16 13.01
N CYS A 56 -3.71 12.11 12.46
CA CYS A 56 -2.55 12.82 13.02
C CYS A 56 -1.76 13.61 11.97
N LYS A 57 -0.91 14.54 12.43
CA LYS A 57 -0.03 15.32 11.53
C LYS A 57 1.04 14.42 10.89
N LYS A 58 1.25 14.57 9.57
CA LYS A 58 2.27 13.83 8.78
C LYS A 58 3.66 13.87 9.42
N GLN A 59 4.09 15.03 9.93
CA GLN A 59 5.40 15.17 10.57
C GLN A 59 5.53 14.32 11.84
N ALA A 60 4.47 14.20 12.64
CA ALA A 60 4.46 13.33 13.82
C ALA A 60 4.52 11.85 13.41
N MET A 61 3.77 11.46 12.38
CA MET A 61 3.82 10.11 11.81
C MET A 61 5.22 9.76 11.31
N GLN A 62 5.86 10.68 10.59
CA GLN A 62 7.21 10.49 10.05
C GLN A 62 8.25 10.17 11.14
N ARG A 63 8.17 10.81 12.32
CA ARG A 63 9.06 10.50 13.45
C ARG A 63 8.88 9.07 13.98
N ASN A 64 7.64 8.58 14.03
CA ASN A 64 7.36 7.19 14.41
C ASN A 64 7.93 6.22 13.38
N MET A 65 7.73 6.49 12.08
CA MET A 65 8.26 5.66 11.00
C MET A 65 9.79 5.53 11.05
N TYR A 66 10.50 6.64 11.21
CA TYR A 66 11.96 6.60 11.34
C TYR A 66 12.43 5.89 12.62
N SER A 67 11.62 5.89 13.69
CA SER A 67 11.95 5.13 14.90
C SER A 67 11.82 3.62 14.66
N LEU A 68 10.79 3.20 13.91
CA LEU A 68 10.64 1.79 13.48
C LEU A 68 11.77 1.36 12.54
N GLN A 69 12.18 2.22 11.60
CA GLN A 69 13.31 1.94 10.71
C GLN A 69 14.61 1.75 11.47
N ARG A 70 14.89 2.65 12.41
CA ARG A 70 16.06 2.59 13.29
C ARG A 70 16.08 1.33 14.15
N ALA A 71 14.91 0.86 14.58
CA ALA A 71 14.76 -0.40 15.31
C ALA A 71 14.84 -1.65 14.41
N GLY A 72 14.96 -1.49 13.09
CA GLY A 72 14.96 -2.61 12.14
C GLY A 72 13.59 -3.28 11.97
N LEU A 73 12.51 -2.64 12.42
CA LEU A 73 11.16 -3.22 12.40
C LEU A 73 10.38 -2.88 11.14
N ALA A 74 10.79 -1.82 10.43
CA ALA A 74 10.24 -1.42 9.14
C ALA A 74 11.38 -0.95 8.22
N TYR A 75 11.16 -0.97 6.91
CA TYR A 75 12.07 -0.33 5.96
C TYR A 75 11.33 0.69 5.10
N LEU A 76 12.09 1.68 4.65
CA LEU A 76 11.65 2.72 3.73
C LEU A 76 12.12 2.35 2.34
N LEU A 77 11.24 2.50 1.35
CA LEU A 77 11.59 2.51 -0.06
C LEU A 77 11.33 3.90 -0.62
N ASP A 78 12.31 4.44 -1.33
CA ASP A 78 12.14 5.60 -2.21
C ASP A 78 11.75 5.06 -3.59
N CYS A 79 10.48 5.26 -3.98
CA CYS A 79 9.95 4.89 -5.28
C CYS A 79 9.89 6.12 -6.17
N PHE A 80 10.42 6.04 -7.39
CA PHE A 80 10.46 7.16 -8.32
C PHE A 80 9.45 6.97 -9.44
N ARG A 81 8.84 8.07 -9.86
CA ARG A 81 7.93 8.12 -11.01
C ARG A 81 8.02 9.49 -11.67
N ASP A 82 8.38 9.54 -12.95
CA ASP A 82 8.39 10.77 -13.75
C ASP A 82 9.16 11.92 -13.04
N GLY A 83 10.28 11.61 -12.38
CA GLY A 83 11.08 12.57 -11.61
C GLY A 83 10.52 12.95 -10.23
N HIS A 84 9.37 12.41 -9.83
CA HIS A 84 8.78 12.56 -8.50
C HIS A 84 9.10 11.36 -7.61
N SER A 85 9.29 11.59 -6.30
CA SER A 85 9.50 10.51 -5.33
C SER A 85 8.26 10.27 -4.47
N VAL A 86 7.94 9.00 -4.29
CA VAL A 86 6.90 8.48 -3.42
C VAL A 86 7.58 7.56 -2.40
N ARG A 87 7.42 7.88 -1.12
CA ARG A 87 7.98 7.10 -0.01
C ARG A 87 6.98 6.12 0.52
N VAL A 88 7.32 4.84 0.47
CA VAL A 88 6.50 3.77 1.01
C VAL A 88 7.24 3.00 2.10
N TRP A 89 6.49 2.56 3.09
CA TRP A 89 6.98 1.86 4.26
C TRP A 89 6.42 0.45 4.28
N LEU A 90 7.28 -0.50 4.65
CA LEU A 90 6.94 -1.91 4.75
C LEU A 90 7.44 -2.45 6.08
N ALA A 91 6.71 -3.41 6.64
CA ALA A 91 7.20 -4.17 7.78
C ALA A 91 8.46 -4.96 7.36
N SER A 92 9.45 -5.04 8.24
CA SER A 92 10.69 -5.81 8.02
C SER A 92 10.50 -7.30 7.72
N THR A 93 9.33 -7.84 8.06
CA THR A 93 8.92 -9.22 7.76
C THR A 93 8.53 -9.42 6.31
N ILE A 94 8.33 -8.34 5.55
CA ILE A 94 7.98 -8.39 4.15
C ILE A 94 9.28 -8.41 3.32
N PRO A 95 9.44 -9.31 2.33
CA PRO A 95 10.58 -9.27 1.42
C PRO A 95 10.62 -7.95 0.64
N VAL A 96 11.83 -7.44 0.36
CA VAL A 96 11.98 -6.20 -0.43
C VAL A 96 11.39 -6.41 -1.83
N PRO A 97 10.32 -5.68 -2.20
CA PRO A 97 9.66 -5.82 -3.49
C PRO A 97 10.50 -5.25 -4.64
N SER A 98 10.23 -5.72 -5.86
CA SER A 98 10.67 -5.04 -7.08
C SER A 98 9.94 -3.70 -7.26
N THR A 99 10.38 -2.88 -8.22
CA THR A 99 9.73 -1.61 -8.56
C THR A 99 8.23 -1.78 -8.84
N ARG A 100 7.90 -2.73 -9.71
CA ARG A 100 6.51 -3.04 -10.10
C ARG A 100 5.68 -3.45 -8.89
N GLU A 101 6.23 -4.35 -8.08
CA GLU A 101 5.52 -4.89 -6.93
C GLU A 101 5.35 -3.83 -5.83
N SER A 102 6.28 -2.89 -5.70
CA SER A 102 6.16 -1.74 -4.79
C SER A 102 4.93 -0.88 -5.10
N ALA A 103 4.65 -0.63 -6.38
CA ALA A 103 3.46 0.12 -6.81
C ALA A 103 2.17 -0.63 -6.46
N ARG A 104 2.14 -1.95 -6.67
CA ARG A 104 1.00 -2.80 -6.33
C ARG A 104 0.75 -2.84 -4.82
N LEU A 105 1.80 -3.04 -4.04
CA LEU A 105 1.70 -3.05 -2.58
C LEU A 105 1.26 -1.69 -2.03
N ALA A 106 1.67 -0.57 -2.64
CA ALA A 106 1.20 0.75 -2.24
C ALA A 106 -0.31 0.93 -2.46
N ALA A 107 -0.82 0.47 -3.61
CA ALA A 107 -2.24 0.47 -3.92
C ALA A 107 -3.05 -0.45 -2.99
N LEU A 108 -2.54 -1.67 -2.72
CA LEU A 108 -3.14 -2.59 -1.75
C LEU A 108 -3.16 -2.00 -0.34
N GLY A 109 -2.09 -1.33 0.07
CA GLY A 109 -2.03 -0.68 1.38
C GLY A 109 -3.07 0.44 1.52
N LEU A 110 -3.28 1.23 0.47
CA LEU A 110 -4.35 2.23 0.45
C LEU A 110 -5.74 1.59 0.59
N LEU A 111 -6.03 0.58 -0.23
CA LEU A 111 -7.30 -0.14 -0.18
C LEU A 111 -7.49 -0.79 1.20
N TYR A 112 -6.44 -1.41 1.75
CA TYR A 112 -6.47 -2.04 3.06
C TYR A 112 -6.93 -1.06 4.14
N LEU A 113 -6.30 0.12 4.23
CA LEU A 113 -6.66 1.11 5.25
C LEU A 113 -8.08 1.63 5.07
N ARG A 114 -8.55 1.74 3.82
CA ARG A 114 -9.93 2.12 3.53
C ARG A 114 -10.93 1.07 3.97
N LEU A 115 -10.69 -0.20 3.65
CA LEU A 115 -11.63 -1.28 3.95
C LEU A 115 -11.56 -1.76 5.40
N ARG A 116 -10.42 -1.61 6.09
CA ARG A 116 -10.25 -2.13 7.45
C ARG A 116 -11.23 -1.52 8.45
N SER A 117 -11.71 -0.31 8.22
CA SER A 117 -12.77 0.31 9.05
C SER A 117 -14.17 -0.25 8.78
N GLU A 118 -14.37 -0.88 7.62
CA GLU A 118 -15.71 -1.24 7.10
C GLU A 118 -15.92 -2.75 6.99
N HIS A 119 -14.85 -3.53 6.85
CA HIS A 119 -14.90 -4.97 6.60
C HIS A 119 -14.07 -5.76 7.62
N GLU A 120 -14.75 -6.64 8.37
CA GLU A 120 -14.10 -7.49 9.39
C GLU A 120 -13.24 -8.62 8.81
N LYS A 121 -13.33 -8.93 7.50
CA LYS A 121 -12.71 -10.13 6.89
C LYS A 121 -11.79 -9.79 5.72
N LEU A 122 -10.72 -9.05 6.02
CA LEU A 122 -9.57 -8.87 5.12
C LEU A 122 -8.54 -9.98 5.36
N GLY A 123 -8.24 -10.75 4.33
CA GLY A 123 -7.25 -11.82 4.34
C GLY A 123 -6.09 -11.58 3.38
N TRP A 124 -5.02 -12.35 3.57
CA TRP A 124 -3.82 -12.35 2.73
C TRP A 124 -3.49 -13.77 2.30
N GLU A 125 -3.30 -13.99 1.01
CA GLU A 125 -2.83 -15.25 0.45
C GLU A 125 -1.37 -15.12 0.02
N THR A 126 -0.51 -16.03 0.48
CA THR A 126 0.87 -16.12 0.02
C THR A 126 0.91 -16.99 -1.23
N LEU A 127 1.56 -16.51 -2.29
CA LEU A 127 1.73 -17.27 -3.52
C LEU A 127 3.15 -17.81 -3.65
N PRO A 128 3.36 -18.95 -4.32
CA PRO A 128 4.70 -19.44 -4.63
C PRO A 128 5.50 -18.38 -5.41
N GLY A 129 6.55 -17.85 -4.78
CA GLY A 129 7.44 -16.87 -5.40
C GLY A 129 6.95 -15.41 -5.44
N ALA A 130 5.86 -15.04 -4.73
CA ALA A 130 5.38 -13.65 -4.71
C ALA A 130 4.88 -13.18 -3.33
N LEU A 131 4.88 -11.86 -3.18
CA LEU A 131 4.28 -11.09 -2.10
C LEU A 131 2.77 -11.35 -1.98
N ALA A 132 2.24 -11.14 -0.78
CA ALA A 132 0.89 -11.52 -0.42
C ALA A 132 -0.18 -10.82 -1.29
N ARG A 133 -1.20 -11.56 -1.72
CA ARG A 133 -2.40 -11.01 -2.39
C ARG A 133 -3.51 -10.80 -1.37
N MET A 134 -4.22 -9.68 -1.49
CA MET A 134 -5.37 -9.40 -0.63
C MET A 134 -6.60 -10.18 -1.09
N VAL A 135 -7.33 -10.73 -0.13
CA VAL A 135 -8.64 -11.37 -0.35
C VAL A 135 -9.67 -10.74 0.58
N ILE A 136 -10.80 -10.31 0.04
CA ILE A 136 -11.91 -9.75 0.81
C ILE A 136 -12.99 -10.83 0.93
N ASN A 137 -13.47 -11.07 2.16
CA ASN A 137 -14.52 -12.06 2.47
C ASN A 137 -14.23 -13.50 2.02
N LYS A 138 -12.96 -13.86 1.76
CA LYS A 138 -12.54 -15.15 1.17
C LYS A 138 -13.06 -15.43 -0.25
N GLU A 139 -13.70 -14.45 -0.86
CA GLU A 139 -14.37 -14.60 -2.17
C GLU A 139 -13.75 -13.68 -3.21
N HIS A 140 -13.34 -12.48 -2.80
CA HIS A 140 -12.85 -11.49 -3.73
C HIS A 140 -11.34 -11.40 -3.72
N LEU A 141 -10.71 -12.00 -4.74
CA LEU A 141 -9.29 -11.81 -5.00
C LEU A 141 -9.04 -10.42 -5.59
N VAL A 142 -8.23 -9.63 -4.90
CA VAL A 142 -7.90 -8.26 -5.30
C VAL A 142 -6.58 -8.23 -6.07
N GLU A 143 -6.58 -7.55 -7.21
CA GLU A 143 -5.37 -7.34 -8.01
C GLU A 143 -5.24 -5.86 -8.40
N PRO A 144 -4.18 -5.16 -7.95
CA PRO A 144 -3.85 -3.85 -8.48
C PRO A 144 -3.26 -3.99 -9.88
N VAL A 145 -3.91 -3.37 -10.85
CA VAL A 145 -3.47 -3.34 -12.24
C VAL A 145 -2.76 -2.02 -12.47
N ARG A 146 -1.45 -2.07 -12.72
CA ARG A 146 -0.66 -0.86 -12.96
C ARG A 146 -0.58 -0.56 -14.46
N ARG A 147 -0.18 0.66 -14.83
CA ARG A 147 -0.19 1.10 -16.24
C ARG A 147 0.77 0.23 -17.06
N GLY A 148 0.30 -0.24 -18.22
CA GLY A 148 1.05 -1.18 -19.06
C GLY A 148 0.97 -2.65 -18.62
N GLU A 149 0.20 -2.97 -17.58
CA GLU A 149 -0.02 -4.35 -17.14
C GLU A 149 -1.36 -4.89 -17.63
N LYS A 150 -1.42 -6.21 -17.82
CA LYS A 150 -2.68 -6.93 -18.06
C LYS A 150 -3.25 -7.43 -16.74
N PRO A 151 -4.57 -7.32 -16.53
CA PRO A 151 -5.21 -7.86 -15.34
C PRO A 151 -5.08 -9.39 -15.30
N ASN A 152 -4.90 -9.92 -14.09
CA ASN A 152 -4.94 -11.35 -13.86
C ASN A 152 -6.36 -11.89 -14.08
N GLY A 153 -6.46 -12.98 -14.86
CA GLY A 153 -7.73 -13.63 -15.17
C GLY A 153 -8.49 -14.10 -13.91
N LYS A 154 -7.78 -14.47 -12.85
CA LYS A 154 -8.37 -15.00 -11.60
C LYS A 154 -8.86 -13.94 -10.62
N ALA A 155 -8.44 -12.68 -10.77
CA ALA A 155 -8.85 -11.61 -9.86
C ALA A 155 -10.31 -11.24 -10.09
N THR A 156 -11.09 -11.06 -9.03
CA THR A 156 -12.50 -10.65 -9.11
C THR A 156 -12.66 -9.15 -8.91
N LEU A 157 -11.73 -8.53 -8.18
CA LEU A 157 -11.67 -7.09 -7.95
C LEU A 157 -10.36 -6.52 -8.50
N LEU A 158 -10.44 -5.53 -9.38
CA LEU A 158 -9.30 -4.82 -9.94
C LEU A 158 -9.17 -3.43 -9.35
N VAL A 159 -7.95 -3.05 -8.97
CA VAL A 159 -7.65 -1.67 -8.53
C VAL A 159 -6.81 -1.00 -9.61
N HIS A 160 -7.37 0.00 -10.28
CA HIS A 160 -6.68 0.76 -11.32
C HIS A 160 -6.10 2.08 -10.78
N PRO A 161 -5.21 2.76 -11.52
CA PRO A 161 -4.74 4.07 -11.11
C PRO A 161 -5.88 5.11 -11.14
N THR A 162 -6.67 5.12 -12.22
CA THR A 162 -7.81 6.04 -12.40
C THR A 162 -9.11 5.31 -12.76
N MET A 163 -10.26 5.96 -12.55
CA MET A 163 -11.56 5.41 -12.94
C MET A 163 -11.74 5.32 -14.46
N GLU A 164 -11.08 6.20 -15.21
CA GLU A 164 -11.09 6.15 -16.68
C GLU A 164 -10.40 4.88 -17.17
N GLU A 165 -9.19 4.61 -16.67
CA GLU A 165 -8.46 3.37 -16.98
C GLU A 165 -9.25 2.14 -16.53
N ALA A 166 -9.93 2.20 -15.38
CA ALA A 166 -10.74 1.09 -14.89
C ALA A 166 -11.89 0.76 -15.85
N ARG A 167 -12.64 1.76 -16.31
CA ARG A 167 -13.77 1.58 -17.23
C ARG A 167 -13.34 1.02 -18.59
N GLN A 168 -12.18 1.44 -19.08
CA GLN A 168 -11.67 1.03 -20.39
C GLN A 168 -11.06 -0.38 -20.37
N ASN A 169 -10.37 -0.73 -19.27
CA ASN A 169 -9.51 -1.91 -19.24
C ASN A 169 -10.05 -3.07 -18.39
N THR A 170 -11.11 -2.85 -17.61
CA THR A 170 -11.70 -3.92 -16.79
C THR A 170 -12.47 -4.91 -17.68
N PRO A 171 -12.11 -6.20 -17.67
CA PRO A 171 -12.90 -7.23 -18.34
C PRO A 171 -14.34 -7.29 -17.80
N GLY A 172 -15.30 -7.56 -18.68
CA GLY A 172 -16.70 -7.72 -18.29
C GLY A 172 -16.89 -8.77 -17.20
N GLY A 173 -17.76 -8.48 -16.22
CA GLY A 173 -18.05 -9.35 -15.09
C GLY A 173 -17.07 -9.25 -13.91
N LYS A 174 -16.07 -8.37 -13.97
CA LYS A 174 -15.18 -8.07 -12.84
C LYS A 174 -15.59 -6.77 -12.15
N LEU A 175 -15.36 -6.73 -10.84
CA LEU A 175 -15.47 -5.52 -10.05
C LEU A 175 -14.20 -4.68 -10.22
N TYR A 176 -14.33 -3.36 -10.14
CA TYR A 176 -13.22 -2.44 -10.18
C TYR A 176 -13.38 -1.22 -9.27
N THR A 177 -12.25 -0.66 -8.89
CA THR A 177 -12.12 0.66 -8.27
C THR A 177 -10.83 1.33 -8.74
N ALA A 178 -10.54 2.53 -8.22
CA ALA A 178 -9.34 3.26 -8.59
C ALA A 178 -8.67 3.96 -7.40
N ASP A 179 -7.35 4.06 -7.42
CA ASP A 179 -6.57 4.75 -6.38
C ASP A 179 -7.04 6.20 -6.21
N THR A 180 -7.40 6.89 -7.28
CA THR A 180 -7.87 8.29 -7.21
C THR A 180 -9.18 8.43 -6.43
N VAL A 181 -10.06 7.42 -6.46
CA VAL A 181 -11.28 7.36 -5.65
C VAL A 181 -10.92 6.99 -4.20
N LEU A 182 -10.01 6.04 -4.02
CA LEU A 182 -9.56 5.68 -2.68
C LEU A 182 -8.86 6.86 -1.98
N LEU A 183 -8.18 7.73 -2.72
CA LEU A 183 -7.52 8.94 -2.21
C LEU A 183 -8.45 10.14 -2.01
N SER A 184 -9.59 10.23 -2.71
CA SER A 184 -10.48 11.41 -2.64
C SER A 184 -11.18 11.54 -1.28
N GLY A 185 -11.26 10.47 -0.50
CA GLY A 185 -11.96 10.48 0.78
C GLY A 185 -13.45 10.15 0.66
N ASP A 186 -13.96 9.87 -0.55
CA ASP A 186 -15.38 9.51 -0.72
C ASP A 186 -15.73 8.28 0.13
N ALA A 187 -16.85 8.36 0.84
CA ALA A 187 -17.27 7.42 1.87
C ALA A 187 -17.92 6.15 1.30
N ASP A 188 -18.42 6.19 0.07
CA ASP A 188 -19.00 5.03 -0.59
C ASP A 188 -17.95 4.41 -1.52
N ILE A 189 -17.11 3.52 -0.98
CA ILE A 189 -16.24 2.68 -1.81
C ILE A 189 -17.12 1.62 -2.48
N MET A 190 -17.82 2.04 -3.52
CA MET A 190 -18.58 1.14 -4.38
C MET A 190 -17.62 0.56 -5.41
N PHE A 191 -17.39 -0.76 -5.32
CA PHE A 191 -16.81 -1.50 -6.43
C PHE A 191 -17.83 -1.53 -7.57
N ARG A 192 -17.43 -1.11 -8.77
CA ARG A 192 -18.30 -1.05 -9.95
C ARG A 192 -17.92 -2.06 -11.01
#